data_AF-A0A5P2G400-F1
#
_entry.id   AF-A0A5P2G400-F1
#
_cell.length_a   1.000
_cell.length_b   1.000
_cell.length_c   1.000
_cell.angle_alpha   90.00
_cell.angle_beta   90.00
_cell.angle_gamma   90.00
#
_symmetry.space_group_name_H-M   'P 1'
#
loop_
_entity.id
_entity.type
_entity.pdbx_description
1 polymer ?
#
loop_
_entity_poly.entity_id
_entity_poly.type
_entity_poly.pdbx_seq_one_letter_code
_entity_poly.pdbx_strand_id
1 'polypeptide(L)'
;MDIYLLKEGPDYMGAVLERDTELFAYSVPTFRRKGIVKMALKEIILPHLLARNPILRTTLSRSLVSEKMYIAGKHLALAVGFEILKEENGQCRMLLDGTTLQKRVFVQGENIQLTPEEKKTIKNYIGKSGLYMSIAQCMLEYREGRSPLSEDLLEIVRNLSIQIQKV
;
A
#
# COMPACT_ATOMS: atom_id res chain seq x y z
N MET A 1 2.47 12.30 2.71
CA MET A 1 2.80 10.90 2.44
C MET A 1 3.30 10.27 3.72
N ASP A 2 2.40 9.63 4.44
CA ASP A 2 2.72 8.84 5.63
C ASP A 2 2.73 7.34 5.29
N ILE A 3 3.67 6.59 5.86
CA ILE A 3 3.73 5.13 5.76
C ILE A 3 3.57 4.54 7.16
N TYR A 4 2.57 3.70 7.34
CA TYR A 4 2.30 2.98 8.57
C TYR A 4 2.71 1.52 8.38
N LEU A 5 3.71 1.06 9.14
CA LEU A 5 4.14 -0.32 9.13
C LEU A 5 3.40 -1.09 10.24
N LEU A 6 2.86 -2.26 9.89
CA LEU A 6 2.13 -3.11 10.82
C LEU A 6 3.04 -4.24 11.29
N LYS A 7 3.33 -4.30 12.59
CA LYS A 7 4.22 -5.30 13.21
C LYS A 7 3.52 -6.12 14.30
N GLU A 8 3.85 -7.41 14.38
CA GLU A 8 3.51 -8.31 15.50
C GLU A 8 4.83 -8.92 15.98
N GLY A 9 5.33 -8.42 17.11
CA GLY A 9 6.70 -8.73 17.54
C GLY A 9 7.74 -8.30 16.50
N PRO A 10 8.66 -9.17 16.07
CA PRO A 10 9.66 -8.86 15.05
C PRO A 10 9.12 -8.90 13.62
N ASP A 11 7.92 -9.45 13.41
CA ASP A 11 7.42 -9.76 12.07
C ASP A 11 6.61 -8.60 11.47
N TYR A 12 6.89 -8.29 10.21
CA TYR A 12 6.11 -7.34 9.41
C TYR A 12 4.88 -8.03 8.83
N MET A 13 3.70 -7.54 9.21
CA MET A 13 2.42 -8.09 8.79
C MET A 13 1.84 -7.38 7.56
N GLY A 14 2.23 -6.11 7.35
CA GLY A 14 1.68 -5.28 6.30
C GLY A 14 2.10 -3.82 6.39
N ALA A 15 1.51 -3.02 5.52
CA ALA A 15 1.71 -1.58 5.50
C ALA A 15 0.45 -0.86 5.00
N VAL A 16 0.25 0.36 5.47
CA VAL A 16 -0.71 1.30 4.88
C VAL A 16 0.04 2.55 4.45
N LEU A 17 -0.15 2.95 3.20
CA LEU A 17 0.44 4.15 2.62
C LEU A 17 -0.68 5.16 2.36
N GLU A 18 -0.48 6.39 2.81
CA GLU A 18 -1.26 7.54 2.38
C GLU A 18 -0.50 8.28 1.28
N ARG A 19 -1.13 8.45 0.12
CA ARG A 19 -0.60 9.22 -1.00
C ARG A 19 -1.73 10.01 -1.63
N ASP A 20 -1.55 11.33 -1.74
CA ASP A 20 -2.47 12.24 -2.43
C ASP A 20 -3.92 12.05 -1.95
N THR A 21 -4.12 11.85 -0.64
CA THR A 21 -5.39 11.52 0.04
C THR A 21 -5.94 10.11 -0.20
N GLU A 22 -5.32 9.31 -1.07
CA GLU A 22 -5.66 7.90 -1.27
C GLU A 22 -4.93 6.99 -0.27
N LEU A 23 -5.60 5.90 0.11
CA LEU A 23 -5.04 4.91 1.03
C LEU A 23 -4.78 3.59 0.29
N PHE A 24 -3.54 3.13 0.38
CA PHE A 24 -3.10 1.85 -0.15
C PHE A 24 -2.76 0.93 1.02
N ALA A 25 -3.47 -0.20 1.14
CA ALA A 25 -3.26 -1.16 2.21
C ALA A 25 -2.71 -2.48 1.68
N TYR A 26 -1.64 -2.96 2.30
CA TYR A 26 -0.96 -4.19 1.96
C TYR A 26 -0.89 -5.09 3.19
N SER A 27 -1.12 -6.39 2.98
CA SER A 27 -0.93 -7.41 4.01
C SER A 27 -0.23 -8.64 3.44
N VAL A 28 0.73 -9.14 4.20
CA VAL A 28 1.46 -10.36 3.91
C VAL A 28 0.46 -11.54 3.89
N PRO A 29 0.51 -12.45 2.90
CA PRO A 29 -0.48 -13.51 2.73
C PRO A 29 -0.81 -14.32 3.99
N THR A 30 0.19 -14.64 4.80
CA THR A 30 0.06 -15.41 6.05
C THR A 30 -0.70 -14.67 7.16
N PHE A 31 -0.81 -13.34 7.06
CA PHE A 31 -1.51 -12.49 8.03
C PHE A 31 -2.86 -11.98 7.51
N ARG A 32 -3.27 -12.37 6.29
CA ARG A 32 -4.57 -11.99 5.73
C ARG A 32 -5.71 -12.60 6.53
N ARG A 33 -6.88 -11.95 6.49
CA ARG A 33 -8.13 -12.35 7.16
C ARG A 33 -8.08 -12.41 8.69
N LYS A 34 -6.97 -12.04 9.32
CA LYS A 34 -6.85 -11.90 10.79
C LYS A 34 -7.38 -10.56 11.33
N GLY A 35 -7.96 -9.70 10.49
CA GLY A 35 -8.49 -8.40 10.90
C GLY A 35 -7.45 -7.32 11.25
N ILE A 36 -6.15 -7.63 11.17
CA ILE A 36 -5.04 -6.73 11.54
C ILE A 36 -5.14 -5.35 10.87
N VAL A 37 -5.29 -5.32 9.54
CA VAL A 37 -5.39 -4.05 8.78
C VAL A 37 -6.64 -3.27 9.20
N LYS A 38 -7.76 -3.96 9.42
CA LYS A 38 -9.03 -3.33 9.86
C LYS A 38 -8.85 -2.67 11.23
N MET A 39 -8.21 -3.38 12.16
CA MET A 39 -7.93 -2.89 13.51
C MET A 39 -6.99 -1.68 13.47
N ALA A 40 -5.86 -1.80 12.78
CA ALA A 40 -4.89 -0.73 12.62
C ALA A 40 -5.50 0.53 11.96
N LEU A 41 -6.32 0.35 10.93
CA LEU A 41 -7.06 1.45 10.30
C LEU A 41 -7.98 2.13 11.31
N LYS A 42 -8.75 1.37 12.09
CA LYS A 42 -9.73 1.93 13.02
C LYS A 42 -9.10 2.68 14.19
N GLU A 43 -8.06 2.12 14.78
CA GLU A 43 -7.55 2.53 16.10
C GLU A 43 -6.38 3.52 16.02
N ILE A 44 -5.58 3.45 14.96
CA ILE A 44 -4.34 4.24 14.85
C ILE A 44 -4.39 5.13 13.60
N ILE A 45 -4.51 4.49 12.42
CA ILE A 45 -4.21 5.16 11.15
C ILE A 45 -5.26 6.20 10.79
N LEU A 46 -6.55 5.82 10.75
CA LEU A 46 -7.60 6.77 10.38
C LEU A 46 -7.73 7.89 11.42
N PRO A 47 -7.73 7.64 12.75
CA PRO A 47 -7.70 8.72 13.74
C PRO A 47 -6.57 9.72 13.52
N HIS A 48 -5.36 9.24 13.23
CA HIS A 48 -4.21 10.10 12.97
C HIS A 48 -4.35 10.90 11.66
N LEU A 49 -4.80 10.27 10.57
CA LEU A 49 -5.03 10.95 9.29
C LEU A 49 -6.15 11.99 9.39
N LEU A 50 -7.25 11.64 10.07
CA LEU A 50 -8.43 12.49 10.23
C LEU A 50 -8.18 13.71 11.13
N ALA A 51 -7.21 13.62 12.05
CA ALA A 51 -6.76 14.77 12.83
C ALA A 51 -6.13 15.87 11.94
N ARG A 52 -5.56 15.50 10.79
CA ARG A 52 -4.95 16.43 9.83
C ARG A 52 -5.91 16.83 8.72
N ASN A 53 -6.68 15.87 8.22
CA ASN A 53 -7.66 16.07 7.17
C ASN A 53 -8.98 15.39 7.56
N PRO A 54 -10.02 16.16 7.94
CA PRO A 54 -11.27 15.60 8.41
C PRO A 54 -12.04 14.81 7.36
N ILE A 55 -11.67 14.91 6.07
CA ILE A 55 -12.32 14.19 4.98
C ILE A 55 -11.28 13.39 4.19
N LEU A 56 -11.42 12.07 4.19
CA LEU A 56 -10.60 11.17 3.37
C LEU A 56 -11.41 10.63 2.19
N ARG A 57 -10.76 10.46 1.05
CA ARG A 57 -11.37 9.90 -0.16
C ARG A 57 -10.54 8.72 -0.64
N THR A 58 -11.20 7.71 -1.18
CA THR A 58 -10.49 6.59 -1.80
C THR A 58 -11.24 6.09 -3.01
N THR A 59 -10.51 5.56 -3.97
CA THR A 59 -11.07 4.96 -5.18
C THR A 59 -10.57 3.52 -5.29
N LEU A 60 -11.51 2.58 -5.41
CA LEU A 60 -11.21 1.19 -5.75
C LEU A 60 -11.56 0.94 -7.21
N SER A 61 -10.59 0.52 -8.02
CA SER A 61 -10.81 0.19 -9.43
C SER A 61 -10.65 -1.32 -9.66
N ARG A 62 -11.68 -1.96 -10.22
CA ARG A 62 -11.65 -3.37 -10.66
C ARG A 62 -10.59 -3.63 -11.73
N SER A 63 -10.20 -2.63 -12.52
CA SER A 63 -9.16 -2.81 -13.55
C SER A 63 -7.75 -2.91 -12.98
N LEU A 64 -7.53 -2.43 -11.74
CA LEU A 64 -6.20 -2.35 -11.12
C LEU A 64 -5.92 -3.48 -10.14
N VAL A 65 -6.97 -4.21 -9.72
CA VAL A 65 -6.84 -5.30 -8.73
C VAL A 65 -7.67 -6.50 -9.14
N SER A 66 -7.28 -7.70 -8.70
CA SER A 66 -8.10 -8.89 -8.92
C SER A 66 -9.50 -8.74 -8.27
N GLU A 67 -10.51 -9.42 -8.81
CA GLU A 67 -11.88 -9.37 -8.27
C GLU A 67 -11.94 -9.69 -6.76
N LYS A 68 -11.16 -10.69 -6.32
CA LYS A 68 -11.05 -11.03 -4.89
C LYS A 68 -10.52 -9.87 -4.05
N MET A 69 -9.55 -9.12 -4.57
CA MET A 69 -9.00 -7.95 -3.88
C MET A 69 -9.95 -6.76 -3.92
N TYR A 70 -10.69 -6.57 -5.02
CA TYR A 70 -11.72 -5.55 -5.12
C TYR A 70 -12.81 -5.76 -4.04
N ILE A 71 -13.35 -6.98 -3.95
CA ILE A 71 -14.36 -7.33 -2.94
C ILE A 71 -13.82 -7.14 -1.52
N ALA A 72 -12.61 -7.64 -1.24
CA ALA A 72 -11.99 -7.53 0.07
C ALA A 72 -11.71 -6.07 0.46
N GLY A 73 -11.20 -5.26 -0.48
CA GLY A 73 -10.94 -3.84 -0.29
C GLY A 73 -12.22 -3.06 -0.02
N LYS A 74 -13.28 -3.32 -0.80
CA LYS A 74 -14.59 -2.70 -0.61
C LYS A 74 -15.17 -3.04 0.76
N HIS A 75 -15.14 -4.31 1.15
CA HIS A 75 -15.61 -4.74 2.46
C HIS A 75 -14.80 -4.12 3.60
N LEU A 76 -13.48 -4.02 3.45
CA LEU A 76 -12.61 -3.36 4.43
C LEU A 76 -12.95 -1.87 4.57
N ALA A 77 -13.08 -1.14 3.46
CA ALA A 77 -13.37 0.29 3.46
C ALA A 77 -14.72 0.58 4.16
N LEU A 78 -15.78 -0.14 3.79
CA LEU A 78 -17.08 -0.05 4.46
C LEU A 78 -16.97 -0.39 5.96
N ALA A 79 -16.24 -1.45 6.30
CA ALA A 79 -16.10 -1.88 7.68
C ALA A 79 -15.35 -0.88 8.58
N VAL A 80 -14.49 -0.03 8.01
CA VAL A 80 -13.77 1.03 8.75
C VAL A 80 -14.50 2.37 8.77
N GLY A 81 -15.60 2.50 8.02
CA GLY A 81 -16.53 3.63 8.08
C GLY A 81 -16.65 4.44 6.79
N PHE A 82 -16.02 4.03 5.68
CA PHE A 82 -16.20 4.73 4.41
C PHE A 82 -17.61 4.53 3.87
N GLU A 83 -18.15 5.57 3.27
CA GLU A 83 -19.42 5.56 2.55
C GLU A 83 -19.17 5.59 1.05
N ILE A 84 -20.01 4.88 0.29
CA ILE A 84 -19.92 4.87 -1.18
C ILE A 84 -20.57 6.15 -1.70
N LEU A 85 -19.79 6.99 -2.36
CA LEU A 85 -20.30 8.17 -3.06
C LEU A 85 -20.83 7.80 -4.44
N LYS A 86 -20.10 6.92 -5.15
CA LYS A 86 -20.39 6.57 -6.54
C LYS A 86 -19.77 5.23 -6.91
N GLU A 87 -20.50 4.38 -7.63
CA GLU A 87 -19.96 3.13 -8.19
C GLU A 87 -20.41 2.97 -9.64
N GLU A 88 -19.48 3.15 -10.58
CA GLU A 88 -19.73 3.08 -12.03
C GLU A 88 -18.50 2.54 -12.76
N ASN A 89 -18.70 1.83 -13.87
CA ASN A 89 -17.63 1.33 -14.75
C ASN A 89 -16.52 0.56 -14.02
N GLY A 90 -16.87 -0.18 -12.96
CA GLY A 90 -15.89 -0.92 -12.14
C GLY A 90 -15.02 -0.04 -11.24
N GLN A 91 -15.33 1.25 -11.09
CA GLN A 91 -14.73 2.13 -10.10
C GLN A 91 -15.72 2.41 -8.97
N CYS A 92 -15.26 2.28 -7.72
CA CYS A 92 -16.02 2.64 -6.53
C CYS A 92 -15.30 3.76 -5.79
N ARG A 93 -15.91 4.95 -5.79
CA ARG A 93 -15.44 6.14 -5.09
C ARG A 93 -16.10 6.19 -3.72
N MET A 94 -15.28 6.36 -2.70
CA MET A 94 -15.71 6.35 -1.31
C MET A 94 -15.17 7.55 -0.55
N LEU A 95 -15.88 7.92 0.52
CA LEU A 95 -15.52 9.03 1.39
C LEU A 95 -15.66 8.62 2.85
N LEU A 96 -14.75 9.12 3.68
CA LEU A 96 -14.82 9.01 5.12
C LEU A 96 -14.81 10.43 5.71
N ASP A 97 -15.87 10.77 6.43
CA ASP A 97 -15.95 11.98 7.22
C ASP A 97 -15.55 11.66 8.67
N GLY A 98 -14.46 12.27 9.14
CA GLY A 98 -13.97 12.09 10.50
C GLY A 98 -14.88 12.68 11.58
N THR A 99 -15.76 13.61 11.23
CA THR A 99 -16.71 14.21 12.17
C THR A 99 -17.82 13.25 12.58
N THR A 100 -18.14 12.27 11.73
CA THR A 100 -19.15 11.25 12.00
C THR A 100 -18.59 10.05 12.78
N LEU A 101 -17.26 9.95 12.89
CA LEU A 101 -16.61 8.92 13.69
C LEU A 101 -16.63 9.32 15.17
N GLN A 102 -17.43 8.59 15.97
CA GLN A 102 -17.40 8.68 17.44
C GLN A 102 -15.95 8.56 17.95
N LYS A 103 -15.61 9.30 19.02
CA LYS A 103 -14.29 9.33 19.69
C LYS A 103 -13.68 7.92 19.79
N ARG A 104 -12.90 7.53 18.77
CA ARG A 104 -12.14 6.29 18.77
C ARG A 104 -10.98 6.48 19.73
N VAL A 105 -10.59 5.40 20.42
CA VAL A 105 -9.39 5.42 21.25
C VAL A 105 -8.21 5.69 20.31
N PHE A 106 -7.67 6.90 20.40
CA PHE A 106 -6.47 7.27 19.65
C PHE A 106 -5.29 6.61 20.33
N VAL A 107 -4.67 5.64 19.66
CA VAL A 107 -3.39 5.10 20.09
C VAL A 107 -2.30 5.85 19.32
N GLN A 108 -1.43 6.54 20.06
CA GLN A 108 -0.28 7.21 19.48
C GLN A 108 0.70 6.15 18.95
N GLY A 109 0.89 6.09 17.63
CA GLY A 109 1.91 5.24 17.03
C GLY A 109 3.32 5.72 17.39
N GLU A 110 4.28 4.79 17.40
CA GLU A 110 5.69 5.10 17.64
C GLU A 110 6.46 5.18 16.33
N ASN A 111 7.24 6.25 16.15
CA ASN A 111 8.18 6.36 15.04
C ASN A 111 9.43 5.54 15.35
N ILE A 112 9.60 4.41 14.68
CA ILE A 112 10.73 3.50 14.89
C ILE A 112 11.72 3.66 13.74
N GLN A 113 13.00 3.85 14.05
CA GLN A 113 14.05 3.81 13.03
C GLN A 113 14.30 2.37 12.58
N LEU A 114 14.56 2.18 11.28
CA LEU A 114 14.92 0.88 10.72
C LEU A 114 16.25 0.38 11.31
N THR A 115 16.28 -0.88 11.76
CA THR A 115 17.52 -1.52 12.22
C THR A 115 18.47 -1.78 11.04
N PRO A 116 19.78 -1.97 11.29
CA PRO A 116 20.73 -2.35 10.24
C PRO A 116 20.33 -3.62 9.47
N GLU A 117 19.77 -4.61 10.16
CA GLU A 117 19.29 -5.87 9.57
C GLU A 117 18.07 -5.62 8.66
N GLU A 118 17.15 -4.76 9.09
CA GLU A 118 15.99 -4.37 8.27
C GLU A 118 16.44 -3.61 7.03
N LYS A 119 17.38 -2.66 7.16
CA LYS A 119 17.97 -1.94 6.01
C LYS A 119 18.64 -2.90 5.03
N LYS A 120 19.42 -3.87 5.53
CA LYS A 120 20.04 -4.91 4.70
C LYS A 120 19.01 -5.75 3.97
N THR A 121 17.92 -6.11 4.65
CA THR A 121 16.81 -6.88 4.08
C THR A 121 16.11 -6.11 2.98
N ILE A 122 15.82 -4.82 3.20
CA ILE A 122 15.24 -3.92 2.19
C ILE A 122 16.14 -3.81 0.96
N LYS A 123 17.45 -3.59 1.15
CA LYS A 123 18.42 -3.57 0.03
C LYS A 123 18.38 -4.84 -0.80
N ASN A 124 18.31 -6.00 -0.14
CA ASN A 124 18.21 -7.29 -0.82
C ASN A 124 16.91 -7.42 -1.62
N TYR A 125 15.77 -6.98 -1.07
CA TYR A 125 14.50 -6.98 -1.80
C TYR A 125 14.53 -6.07 -3.01
N ILE A 126 15.03 -4.83 -2.88
CA ILE A 126 15.15 -3.90 -4.00
C ILE A 126 16.08 -4.48 -5.09
N GLY A 127 17.21 -5.09 -4.69
CA GLY A 127 18.13 -5.74 -5.62
C GLY A 127 17.48 -6.91 -6.37
N LYS A 128 16.74 -7.78 -5.66
CA LYS A 128 15.99 -8.88 -6.30
C LYS A 128 14.91 -8.38 -7.24
N SER A 129 14.19 -7.32 -6.87
CA SER A 129 13.19 -6.69 -7.74
C SER A 129 13.81 -6.16 -9.03
N GLY A 130 14.96 -5.49 -8.94
CA GLY A 130 15.72 -5.05 -10.12
C GLY A 130 16.10 -6.22 -11.02
N LEU A 131 16.63 -7.30 -10.45
CA LEU A 131 16.96 -8.51 -11.19
C LEU A 131 15.74 -9.12 -11.90
N TYR A 132 14.61 -9.25 -11.21
CA TYR A 132 13.39 -9.80 -11.80
C TYR A 132 12.83 -8.93 -12.94
N MET A 133 12.97 -7.60 -12.84
CA MET A 133 12.62 -6.69 -13.93
C MET A 133 13.52 -6.91 -15.15
N SER A 134 14.83 -7.06 -14.96
CA SER A 134 15.75 -7.37 -16.05
C SER A 134 15.42 -8.71 -16.73
N ILE A 135 15.05 -9.74 -15.95
CA ILE A 135 14.61 -11.03 -16.51
C ILE A 135 13.33 -10.85 -17.34
N ALA A 136 12.34 -10.12 -16.82
CA ALA A 136 11.10 -9.86 -17.53
C ALA A 136 11.34 -9.11 -18.85
N GLN A 137 12.25 -8.13 -18.85
CA GLN A 137 12.70 -7.43 -20.04
C GLN A 137 13.30 -8.40 -21.07
N CYS A 138 14.25 -9.25 -20.67
CA CYS A 138 14.84 -10.25 -21.57
C CYS A 138 13.77 -11.18 -22.18
N MET A 139 12.79 -11.61 -21.38
CA MET A 139 11.70 -12.47 -21.87
C MET A 139 10.82 -11.76 -22.90
N LEU A 140 10.54 -10.47 -22.71
CA LEU A 140 9.77 -9.65 -23.66
C LEU A 140 10.55 -9.43 -24.95
N GLU A 141 11.82 -9.04 -24.86
CA GLU A 141 12.69 -8.82 -26.03
C GLU A 141 12.84 -10.10 -26.86
N TYR A 142 13.02 -11.24 -26.20
CA TYR A 142 13.11 -12.55 -26.88
C TYR A 142 11.83 -12.90 -27.66
N ARG A 143 10.65 -12.54 -27.15
CA ARG A 143 9.36 -12.89 -27.78
C ARG A 143 8.91 -11.89 -28.84
N GLU A 144 9.12 -10.60 -28.61
CA GLU A 144 8.51 -9.52 -29.42
C GLU A 144 9.53 -8.81 -30.32
N GLY A 145 10.83 -9.10 -30.21
CA GLY A 145 11.87 -8.67 -31.16
C GLY A 145 12.28 -7.20 -31.12
N ARG A 146 11.50 -6.30 -30.49
CA ARG A 146 11.87 -4.91 -30.09
C ARG A 146 11.05 -4.45 -28.88
N SER A 147 11.62 -3.62 -28.01
CA SER A 147 10.92 -3.15 -26.79
C SER A 147 10.96 -1.62 -26.62
N PRO A 148 9.85 -0.91 -26.90
CA PRO A 148 9.62 0.45 -26.38
C PRO A 148 9.53 0.45 -24.83
N LEU A 149 9.18 -0.69 -24.23
CA LEU A 149 9.16 -0.92 -22.78
C LEU A 149 10.57 -0.96 -22.16
N SER A 150 11.64 -1.09 -22.97
CA SER A 150 13.00 -1.23 -22.45
C SER A 150 13.50 0.05 -21.78
N GLU A 151 13.21 1.23 -22.33
CA GLU A 151 13.64 2.51 -21.74
C GLU A 151 12.94 2.80 -20.41
N ASP A 152 11.61 2.63 -20.35
CA ASP A 152 10.83 2.81 -19.12
C ASP A 152 11.26 1.82 -18.01
N LEU A 153 11.51 0.55 -18.37
CA LEU A 153 11.98 -0.45 -17.41
C LEU A 153 13.42 -0.18 -16.94
N LEU A 154 14.30 0.25 -17.85
CA LEU A 154 15.66 0.65 -17.49
C LEU A 154 15.67 1.85 -16.55
N GLU A 155 14.76 2.81 -16.77
CA GLU A 155 14.58 3.94 -15.86
C GLU A 155 14.12 3.46 -14.47
N ILE A 156 13.16 2.53 -14.40
CA ILE A 156 12.70 1.94 -13.14
C ILE A 156 13.86 1.21 -12.43
N VAL A 157 14.62 0.37 -13.13
CA VAL A 157 15.79 -0.35 -12.56
C VAL A 157 16.86 0.63 -12.06
N ARG A 158 17.12 1.71 -12.81
CA ARG A 158 18.03 2.77 -12.41
C ARG A 158 17.53 3.49 -11.16
N ASN A 159 16.25 3.83 -11.10
CA ASN A 159 15.63 4.45 -9.94
C ASN A 159 15.70 3.54 -8.71
N LEU A 160 15.43 2.24 -8.85
CA LEU A 160 15.60 1.26 -7.77
C LEU A 160 17.05 1.21 -7.27
N SER A 161 18.03 1.23 -8.19
CA SER A 161 19.46 1.21 -7.85
C SER A 161 19.88 2.47 -7.06
N ILE A 162 19.34 3.64 -7.43
CA ILE A 162 19.54 4.89 -6.68
C ILE A 162 18.94 4.78 -5.28
N GLN A 163 17.77 4.16 -5.13
CA GLN A 163 17.15 3.97 -3.81
C GLN A 163 17.96 3.01 -2.91
N ILE A 164 18.61 1.98 -3.46
CA ILE A 164 19.52 1.10 -2.69
C ILE A 164 20.64 1.89 -2.01
N GLN A 165 21.16 2.93 -2.68
CA GLN A 165 22.23 3.77 -2.14
C GLN A 165 21.76 4.72 -1.03
N LYS A 166 20.45 5.00 -0.97
CA LYS A 166 19.84 5.92 0.01
C LYS A 166 19.32 5.24 1.28
N VAL A 167 19.11 3.92 1.24
CA VAL A 167 18.73 3.07 2.39
C VAL A 167 19.95 2.76 3.26
#